data_AF-A0AAX3VLG8-F1
#
_entry.id   AF-A0AAX3VLG8-F1
#
_cell.length_a   1.000
_cell.length_b   1.000
_cell.length_c   1.000
_cell.angle_alpha   90.00
_cell.angle_beta   90.00
_cell.angle_gamma   90.00
#
_symmetry.space_group_name_H-M   'P 1'
#
loop_
_entity.id
_entity.type
_entity.pdbx_description
1 polymer ?
#
loop_
_entity_poly.entity_id
_entity_poly.type
_entity_poly.pdbx_seq_one_letter_code
_entity_poly.pdbx_strand_id
1 'polypeptide(L)'
;MTSSSRAGRPRVSSRETLAEAACELFLERGYEATTVADITRRAGVSRSSFFNYFSSKSAVLWAGLDERISVLELGLRRAGGVDDVASAVAELARGFAPDALALAIVNDVAMGLSDELARDAALRAARIARAVAAALHGSGTERLEADILGAAWGGAVLGAVRSWARGGAGRTDLAHEMVRAIAIVRGH
;
A
#
# COMPACT_ATOMS: atom_id res chain seq x y z
N MET A 1 4.53 15.02 -44.42
CA MET A 1 4.71 15.33 -42.99
C MET A 1 3.52 14.81 -42.22
N THR A 2 3.58 13.55 -41.76
CA THR A 2 2.54 12.94 -40.92
C THR A 2 3.08 12.86 -39.50
N SER A 3 2.52 13.72 -38.63
CA SER A 3 2.76 13.75 -37.19
C SER A 3 2.23 12.44 -36.57
N SER A 4 3.14 11.55 -36.17
CA SER A 4 2.81 10.37 -35.37
C SER A 4 2.53 10.82 -33.93
N SER A 5 1.26 10.84 -33.55
CA SER A 5 0.84 10.94 -32.15
C SER A 5 1.31 9.68 -31.42
N ARG A 6 2.33 9.82 -30.55
CA ARG A 6 2.74 8.77 -29.60
C ARG A 6 1.55 8.43 -28.70
N ALA A 7 0.85 7.34 -29.02
CA ALA A 7 -0.11 6.72 -28.12
C ALA A 7 0.63 6.43 -26.79
N GLY A 8 0.20 7.07 -25.71
CA GLY A 8 0.84 6.95 -24.41
C GLY A 8 0.81 5.50 -23.92
N ARG A 9 1.97 5.00 -23.48
CA ARG A 9 2.08 3.68 -22.82
C ARG A 9 1.09 3.63 -21.64
N PRO A 10 0.40 2.50 -21.37
CA PRO A 10 -0.62 2.41 -20.33
C PRO A 10 -0.09 2.94 -18.98
N ARG A 11 -0.88 3.82 -18.34
CA ARG A 11 -0.49 4.53 -17.09
C ARG A 11 -0.16 3.58 -15.94
N VAL A 12 -0.80 2.39 -15.92
CA VAL A 12 -0.56 1.32 -14.93
C VAL A 12 0.85 0.76 -15.07
N SER A 13 1.26 0.41 -16.30
CA SER A 13 2.61 -0.11 -16.55
C SER A 13 3.72 0.85 -16.12
N SER A 14 3.49 2.17 -16.18
CA SER A 14 4.48 3.16 -15.74
C SER A 14 4.69 3.17 -14.22
N ARG A 15 3.68 2.84 -13.41
CA ARG A 15 3.82 2.76 -11.94
C ARG A 15 4.53 1.50 -11.52
N GLU A 16 4.15 0.37 -12.11
CA GLU A 16 4.80 -0.94 -11.86
C GLU A 16 6.27 -0.89 -12.27
N THR A 17 6.59 -0.41 -13.47
CA THR A 17 7.98 -0.27 -13.92
C THR A 17 8.80 0.69 -13.04
N LEU A 18 8.18 1.74 -12.51
CA LEU A 18 8.85 2.64 -11.54
C LEU A 18 9.11 1.95 -10.20
N ALA A 19 8.17 1.13 -9.71
CA ALA A 19 8.31 0.41 -8.45
C ALA A 19 9.37 -0.68 -8.53
N GLU A 20 9.39 -1.45 -9.63
CA GLU A 20 10.41 -2.44 -9.95
C GLU A 20 11.80 -1.79 -10.01
N ALA A 21 11.96 -0.75 -10.84
CA ALA A 21 13.22 -0.03 -10.98
C ALA A 21 13.73 0.56 -9.65
N ALA A 22 12.82 1.08 -8.81
CA ALA A 22 13.19 1.58 -7.50
C ALA A 22 13.65 0.45 -6.56
N CYS A 23 12.90 -0.66 -6.51
CA CYS A 23 13.22 -1.80 -5.67
C CYS A 23 14.57 -2.42 -6.04
N GLU A 24 14.84 -2.63 -7.33
CA GLU A 24 16.14 -3.10 -7.83
C GLU A 24 17.27 -2.17 -7.40
N LEU A 25 17.11 -0.87 -7.59
CA LEU A 25 18.14 0.11 -7.21
C LEU A 25 18.38 0.16 -5.70
N PHE A 26 17.34 0.00 -4.89
CA PHE A 26 17.47 -0.08 -3.45
C PHE A 26 18.18 -1.37 -3.01
N LEU A 27 17.98 -2.49 -3.70
CA LEU A 27 18.73 -3.73 -3.48
C LEU A 27 20.21 -3.60 -3.86
N GLU A 28 20.48 -3.00 -5.03
CA GLU A 28 21.83 -2.95 -5.60
C GLU A 28 22.79 -2.07 -4.78
N ARG A 29 22.29 -0.96 -4.22
CA ARG A 29 23.16 0.07 -3.60
C ARG A 29 22.56 0.77 -2.38
N GLY A 30 21.38 0.37 -1.93
CA GLY A 30 20.68 0.99 -0.81
C GLY A 30 19.80 2.19 -1.20
N TYR A 31 18.91 2.54 -0.28
CA TYR A 31 17.93 3.62 -0.39
C TYR A 31 18.62 4.98 -0.51
N GLU A 32 19.52 5.30 0.42
CA GLU A 32 20.16 6.62 0.50
C GLU A 32 20.97 6.95 -0.75
N ALA A 33 21.72 5.98 -1.29
CA ALA A 33 22.52 6.15 -2.50
C ALA A 33 21.68 6.20 -3.80
N THR A 34 20.37 5.97 -3.73
CA THR A 34 19.48 5.98 -4.89
C THR A 34 18.71 7.29 -5.01
N THR A 35 18.81 7.93 -6.17
CA THR A 35 18.05 9.17 -6.46
C THR A 35 16.83 8.92 -7.34
N VAL A 36 15.83 9.82 -7.30
CA VAL A 36 14.69 9.78 -8.24
C VAL A 36 15.16 9.84 -9.69
N ALA A 37 16.24 10.58 -9.98
CA ALA A 37 16.81 10.65 -11.33
C ALA A 37 17.28 9.27 -11.82
N ASP A 38 17.92 8.49 -10.95
CA ASP A 38 18.35 7.14 -11.31
C ASP A 38 17.18 6.20 -11.58
N ILE A 39 16.16 6.25 -10.73
CA ILE A 39 14.93 5.45 -10.88
C ILE A 39 14.27 5.78 -12.22
N THR A 40 14.09 7.07 -12.52
CA THR A 40 13.47 7.51 -13.77
C THR A 40 14.27 7.12 -15.00
N ARG A 41 15.60 7.16 -14.92
CA ARG A 41 16.52 6.73 -15.98
C ARG A 41 16.42 5.22 -16.22
N ARG A 42 16.41 4.41 -15.16
CA ARG A 42 16.23 2.95 -15.22
C ARG A 42 14.88 2.57 -15.83
N ALA A 43 13.81 3.22 -15.39
CA ALA A 43 12.45 2.97 -15.84
C ALA A 43 12.12 3.56 -17.23
N GLY A 44 13.00 4.38 -17.81
CA GLY A 44 12.76 5.05 -19.10
C GLY A 44 11.62 6.08 -19.06
N VAL A 45 11.37 6.70 -17.91
CA VAL A 45 10.31 7.72 -17.72
C VAL A 45 10.91 9.07 -17.34
N SER A 46 10.16 10.15 -17.52
CA SER A 46 10.64 11.48 -17.14
C SER A 46 10.53 11.72 -15.63
N ARG A 47 11.38 12.59 -15.08
CA ARG A 47 11.29 13.03 -13.68
C ARG A 47 9.95 13.71 -13.37
N SER A 48 9.41 14.50 -14.30
CA SER A 48 8.07 15.10 -14.16
C SER A 48 6.99 14.03 -14.03
N SER A 49 7.07 12.97 -14.86
CA SER A 49 6.15 11.83 -14.78
C SER A 49 6.23 11.12 -13.44
N PHE A 50 7.41 10.99 -12.83
CA PHE A 50 7.55 10.40 -11.49
C PHE A 50 6.77 11.20 -10.44
N PHE A 51 7.00 12.52 -10.37
CA PHE A 51 6.36 13.37 -9.35
C PHE A 51 4.86 13.56 -9.57
N ASN A 52 4.34 13.30 -10.78
CA ASN A 52 2.90 13.22 -11.01
C ASN A 52 2.25 12.01 -10.30
N TYR A 53 3.04 11.02 -9.91
CA TYR A 53 2.54 9.80 -9.26
C TYR A 53 2.95 9.69 -7.79
N PHE A 54 4.18 10.10 -7.47
CA PHE A 54 4.80 9.78 -6.18
C PHE A 54 5.44 11.03 -5.56
N SER A 55 5.18 11.22 -4.27
CA SER A 55 5.77 12.31 -3.49
C SER A 55 7.22 12.06 -3.10
N SER A 56 7.65 10.80 -3.05
CA SER A 56 9.00 10.40 -2.66
C SER A 56 9.46 9.14 -3.40
N LYS A 57 10.77 8.84 -3.32
CA LYS A 57 11.34 7.60 -3.86
C LYS A 57 10.88 6.34 -3.10
N SER A 58 10.47 6.44 -1.82
CA SER A 58 9.90 5.29 -1.09
C SER A 58 8.42 5.07 -1.43
N ALA A 59 7.67 6.14 -1.69
CA ALA A 59 6.23 6.07 -1.96
C ALA A 59 5.88 5.19 -3.17
N VAL A 60 6.80 5.04 -4.12
CA VAL A 60 6.64 4.16 -5.29
C VAL A 60 6.39 2.70 -4.91
N LEU A 61 7.00 2.22 -3.82
CA LEU A 61 6.88 0.84 -3.37
C LEU A 61 5.46 0.52 -2.90
N TRP A 62 4.67 1.54 -2.54
CA TRP A 62 3.35 1.39 -1.96
C TRP A 62 2.20 1.53 -2.96
N ALA A 63 2.51 1.77 -4.25
CA ALA A 63 1.53 2.13 -5.26
C ALA A 63 0.36 1.14 -5.33
N GLY A 64 0.65 -0.17 -5.32
CA GLY A 64 -0.36 -1.22 -5.40
C GLY A 64 -1.27 -1.29 -4.17
N LEU A 65 -0.74 -1.00 -2.98
CA LEU A 65 -1.52 -0.90 -1.75
C LEU A 65 -2.34 0.40 -1.71
N ASP A 66 -1.79 1.52 -2.15
CA ASP A 66 -2.49 2.81 -2.16
C ASP A 66 -3.71 2.82 -3.06
N GLU A 67 -3.63 2.14 -4.21
CA GLU A 67 -4.78 1.95 -5.09
C GLU A 67 -5.90 1.17 -4.38
N ARG A 68 -5.55 0.10 -3.67
CA ARG A 68 -6.52 -0.72 -2.93
C ARG A 68 -7.08 -0.02 -1.70
N ILE A 69 -6.28 0.77 -0.99
CA ILE A 69 -6.76 1.64 0.09
C ILE A 69 -7.78 2.64 -0.47
N SER A 70 -7.55 3.18 -1.67
CA SER A 70 -8.50 4.10 -2.29
C SER A 70 -9.83 3.41 -2.64
N VAL A 71 -9.79 2.15 -3.08
CA VAL A 71 -11.00 1.33 -3.30
C VAL A 71 -11.71 1.02 -1.98
N LEU A 72 -10.95 0.66 -0.93
CA LEU A 72 -11.46 0.45 0.42
C LEU A 72 -12.22 1.68 0.92
N GLU A 73 -11.62 2.87 0.83
CA GLU A 73 -12.24 4.14 1.24
C GLU A 73 -13.57 4.41 0.51
N LEU A 74 -13.66 4.07 -0.78
CA LEU A 74 -14.91 4.19 -1.54
C LEU A 74 -15.97 3.19 -1.08
N GLY A 75 -15.56 1.95 -0.77
CA GLY A 75 -16.44 0.91 -0.22
C GLY A 75 -17.00 1.29 1.15
N LEU A 76 -16.15 1.80 2.03
CA LEU A 76 -16.50 2.19 3.40
C LEU A 76 -17.56 3.30 3.47
N ARG A 77 -17.74 4.11 2.42
CA ARG A 77 -18.82 5.12 2.37
C ARG A 77 -20.23 4.51 2.44
N ARG A 78 -20.37 3.22 2.14
CA ARG A 78 -21.63 2.48 2.21
C ARG A 78 -21.70 1.50 3.37
N ALA A 79 -20.68 1.45 4.22
CA ALA A 79 -20.66 0.53 5.35
C ALA A 79 -21.70 0.95 6.41
N GLY A 80 -22.54 0.00 6.80
CA GLY A 80 -23.55 0.14 7.85
C GLY A 80 -23.09 -0.40 9.22
N GLY A 81 -21.83 -0.83 9.33
CA GLY A 81 -21.27 -1.31 10.60
C GLY A 81 -19.98 -2.10 10.43
N VAL A 82 -19.58 -2.79 11.50
CA VAL A 82 -18.28 -3.50 11.57
C VAL A 82 -18.17 -4.68 10.60
N ASP A 83 -19.27 -5.36 10.27
CA ASP A 83 -19.26 -6.47 9.32
C ASP A 83 -18.96 -6.00 7.88
N ASP A 84 -19.46 -4.83 7.51
CA ASP A 84 -19.15 -4.21 6.22
C ASP A 84 -17.70 -3.73 6.16
N VAL A 85 -17.17 -3.20 7.28
CA VAL A 85 -15.74 -2.86 7.40
C VAL A 85 -14.88 -4.10 7.20
N ALA A 86 -15.20 -5.20 7.90
CA ALA A 86 -14.47 -6.45 7.80
C ALA A 86 -14.49 -7.00 6.36
N SER A 87 -15.66 -6.96 5.72
CA SER A 87 -15.81 -7.37 4.32
C SER A 87 -14.95 -6.50 3.40
N ALA A 88 -15.04 -5.17 3.52
CA ALA A 88 -14.26 -4.26 2.68
C ALA A 88 -12.75 -4.41 2.88
N VAL A 89 -12.29 -4.67 4.11
CA VAL A 89 -10.89 -4.94 4.43
C VAL A 89 -10.42 -6.28 3.87
N ALA A 90 -11.26 -7.33 3.91
CA ALA A 90 -10.94 -8.60 3.24
C ALA A 90 -10.76 -8.40 1.73
N GLU A 91 -11.62 -7.56 1.11
CA GLU A 91 -11.53 -7.30 -0.32
C GLU A 91 -10.27 -6.54 -0.75
N LEU A 92 -9.66 -5.76 0.14
CA LEU A 92 -8.37 -5.11 -0.10
C LEU A 92 -7.27 -6.13 -0.37
N ALA A 93 -7.28 -7.27 0.33
CA ALA A 93 -6.23 -8.29 0.24
C ALA A 93 -6.39 -9.24 -0.95
N ARG A 94 -7.60 -9.38 -1.49
CA ARG A 94 -7.90 -10.36 -2.53
C ARG A 94 -7.18 -10.04 -3.85
N GLY A 95 -6.49 -11.04 -4.39
CA GLY A 95 -5.70 -10.91 -5.62
C GLY A 95 -4.49 -9.98 -5.47
N PHE A 96 -3.99 -9.76 -4.24
CA PHE A 96 -2.75 -9.04 -4.02
C PHE A 96 -1.56 -9.95 -4.36
N ALA A 97 -0.97 -9.72 -5.53
CA ALA A 97 0.22 -10.46 -5.94
C ALA A 97 1.47 -9.95 -5.20
N PRO A 98 2.48 -10.81 -4.96
CA PRO A 98 3.80 -10.37 -4.53
C PRO A 98 4.35 -9.30 -5.47
N ASP A 99 4.77 -8.16 -4.91
CA ASP A 99 5.26 -7.01 -5.65
C ASP A 99 6.55 -6.43 -5.00
N ALA A 100 6.98 -5.27 -5.50
CA ALA A 100 8.11 -4.52 -4.98
C ALA A 100 7.99 -4.20 -3.46
N LEU A 101 6.78 -4.07 -2.93
CA LEU A 101 6.57 -3.81 -1.49
C LEU A 101 6.98 -5.01 -0.65
N ALA A 102 6.56 -6.21 -1.04
CA ALA A 102 6.91 -7.43 -0.31
C ALA A 102 8.43 -7.63 -0.27
N LEU A 103 9.10 -7.42 -1.40
CA LEU A 103 10.56 -7.54 -1.50
C LEU A 103 11.27 -6.47 -0.65
N ALA A 104 10.76 -5.24 -0.65
CA ALA A 104 11.27 -4.16 0.19
C ALA A 104 11.10 -4.43 1.69
N ILE A 105 9.96 -4.98 2.12
CA ILE A 105 9.72 -5.33 3.52
C ILE A 105 10.66 -6.43 4.00
N VAL A 106 10.96 -7.43 3.15
CA VAL A 106 11.83 -8.55 3.51
C VAL A 106 13.30 -8.13 3.58
N ASN A 107 13.71 -7.14 2.78
CA ASN A 107 15.10 -6.69 2.68
C ASN A 107 15.30 -5.27 3.25
N ASP A 108 14.41 -4.81 4.12
CA ASP A 108 14.38 -3.42 4.58
C ASP A 108 15.71 -2.98 5.22
N VAL A 109 16.31 -3.83 6.05
CA VAL A 109 17.61 -3.57 6.68
C VAL A 109 18.72 -3.48 5.64
N ALA A 110 18.76 -4.44 4.69
CA ALA A 110 19.79 -4.47 3.64
C ALA A 110 19.68 -3.27 2.69
N MET A 111 18.45 -2.85 2.39
CA MET A 111 18.19 -1.66 1.57
C MET A 111 18.34 -0.34 2.36
N GLY A 112 18.41 -0.36 3.69
CA GLY A 112 18.37 0.85 4.51
C GLY A 112 17.03 1.59 4.43
N LEU A 113 15.93 0.84 4.46
CA LEU A 113 14.54 1.30 4.26
C LEU A 113 13.66 1.21 5.52
N SER A 114 14.16 0.67 6.62
CA SER A 114 13.33 0.35 7.78
C SER A 114 12.54 1.55 8.33
N ASP A 115 13.19 2.70 8.49
CA ASP A 115 12.54 3.90 9.03
C ASP A 115 11.55 4.52 8.05
N GLU A 116 11.90 4.56 6.76
CA GLU A 116 11.04 4.99 5.66
C GLU A 116 9.78 4.14 5.58
N LEU A 117 9.92 2.81 5.58
CA LEU A 117 8.80 1.89 5.52
C LEU A 117 7.92 2.00 6.77
N ALA A 118 8.52 2.20 7.95
CA ALA A 118 7.75 2.43 9.18
C ALA A 118 6.93 3.72 9.10
N ARG A 119 7.53 4.83 8.66
CA ARG A 119 6.84 6.11 8.45
C ARG A 119 5.71 5.99 7.42
N ASP A 120 6.01 5.39 6.26
CA ASP A 120 5.06 5.23 5.17
C ASP A 120 3.91 4.29 5.54
N ALA A 121 4.18 3.24 6.33
CA ALA A 121 3.16 2.36 6.88
C ALA A 121 2.25 3.11 7.87
N ALA A 122 2.81 3.94 8.75
CA ALA A 122 2.05 4.72 9.72
C ALA A 122 1.08 5.70 9.05
N LEU A 123 1.50 6.37 7.96
CA LEU A 123 0.64 7.25 7.18
C LEU A 123 -0.57 6.50 6.59
N ARG A 124 -0.36 5.27 6.10
CA ARG A 124 -1.41 4.42 5.54
C ARG A 124 -2.33 3.85 6.60
N ALA A 125 -1.78 3.41 7.72
CA ALA A 125 -2.57 2.98 8.88
C ALA A 125 -3.49 4.12 9.35
N ALA A 126 -2.97 5.35 9.46
CA ALA A 126 -3.76 6.52 9.84
C ALA A 126 -4.84 6.88 8.80
N ARG A 127 -4.53 6.71 7.50
CA ARG A 127 -5.49 6.92 6.41
C ARG A 127 -6.66 5.93 6.51
N ILE A 128 -6.37 4.63 6.64
CA ILE A 128 -7.37 3.57 6.85
C ILE A 128 -8.18 3.84 8.12
N ALA A 129 -7.49 4.17 9.22
CA ALA A 129 -8.13 4.41 10.51
C ALA A 129 -9.18 5.52 10.44
N ARG A 130 -8.86 6.66 9.81
CA ARG A 130 -9.83 7.75 9.63
C ARG A 130 -11.02 7.34 8.77
N ALA A 131 -10.80 6.55 7.71
CA ALA A 131 -11.87 6.10 6.84
C ALA A 131 -12.84 5.15 7.56
N VAL A 132 -12.29 4.19 8.32
CA VAL A 132 -13.08 3.25 9.12
C VAL A 132 -13.83 3.97 10.23
N ALA A 133 -13.14 4.85 10.97
CA ALA A 133 -13.74 5.61 12.07
C ALA A 133 -14.89 6.53 11.58
N ALA A 134 -14.73 7.14 10.40
CA ALA A 134 -15.80 7.93 9.77
C ALA A 134 -17.00 7.07 9.37
N ALA A 135 -16.76 5.88 8.80
CA ALA A 135 -17.81 4.95 8.41
C ALA A 135 -18.61 4.46 9.62
N LEU A 136 -17.93 3.97 10.67
CA LEU A 136 -18.57 3.47 11.89
C LEU A 136 -19.34 4.56 12.62
N HIS A 137 -18.78 5.77 12.70
CA HIS A 137 -19.49 6.89 13.31
C HIS A 137 -20.74 7.26 12.49
N GLY A 138 -20.65 7.24 11.16
CA GLY A 138 -21.78 7.45 10.27
C GLY A 138 -22.89 6.40 10.41
N SER A 139 -22.57 5.19 10.85
CA SER A 139 -23.53 4.12 11.16
C SER A 139 -24.04 4.12 12.60
N GLY A 140 -23.67 5.12 13.42
CA GLY A 140 -24.18 5.29 14.78
C GLY A 140 -23.26 4.82 15.91
N THR A 141 -22.02 4.38 15.63
CA THR A 141 -21.02 4.10 16.66
C THR A 141 -20.56 5.39 17.35
N GLU A 142 -20.33 5.34 18.67
CA GLU A 142 -19.81 6.47 19.43
C GLU A 142 -18.47 6.93 18.86
N ARG A 143 -18.19 8.25 18.90
CA ARG A 143 -17.00 8.84 18.27
C ARG A 143 -15.69 8.24 18.79
N LEU A 144 -15.55 8.11 20.12
CA LEU A 144 -14.34 7.57 20.74
C LEU A 144 -14.15 6.09 20.38
N GLU A 145 -15.21 5.29 20.46
CA GLU A 145 -15.21 3.88 20.07
C GLU A 145 -14.82 3.72 18.59
N ALA A 146 -15.42 4.52 17.70
CA ALA A 146 -15.12 4.50 16.27
C ALA A 146 -13.65 4.87 15.98
N ASP A 147 -13.06 5.82 16.71
CA ASP A 147 -11.65 6.18 16.57
C ASP A 147 -10.71 5.06 17.03
N ILE A 148 -11.01 4.40 18.15
CA ILE A 148 -10.25 3.26 18.67
C ILE A 148 -10.32 2.10 17.67
N LEU A 149 -11.53 1.74 17.22
CA LEU A 149 -11.74 0.69 16.23
C LEU A 149 -11.03 1.03 14.91
N GLY A 150 -11.13 2.27 14.44
CA GLY A 150 -10.42 2.74 13.26
C GLY A 150 -8.90 2.53 13.38
N ALA A 151 -8.30 2.96 14.49
CA ALA A 151 -6.87 2.74 14.73
C ALA A 151 -6.50 1.25 14.75
N ALA A 152 -7.32 0.40 15.38
CA ALA A 152 -7.12 -1.05 15.40
C ALA A 152 -7.16 -1.66 13.99
N TRP A 153 -8.14 -1.28 13.17
CA TRP A 153 -8.26 -1.71 11.78
C TRP A 153 -7.09 -1.26 10.91
N GLY A 154 -6.67 0.01 11.04
CA GLY A 154 -5.48 0.52 10.35
C GLY A 154 -4.21 -0.27 10.73
N GLY A 155 -4.01 -0.54 12.01
CA GLY A 155 -2.91 -1.37 12.50
C GLY A 155 -2.97 -2.81 11.97
N ALA A 156 -4.15 -3.41 11.94
CA ALA A 156 -4.38 -4.77 11.49
C ALA A 156 -4.04 -4.96 10.01
N VAL A 157 -4.47 -4.06 9.13
CA VAL A 157 -4.15 -4.12 7.69
C VAL A 157 -2.63 -4.07 7.48
N LEU A 158 -1.93 -3.12 8.09
CA LEU A 158 -0.48 -2.99 7.92
C LEU A 158 0.29 -4.13 8.62
N GLY A 159 -0.26 -4.68 9.70
CA GLY A 159 0.24 -5.89 10.36
C GLY A 159 0.16 -7.11 9.44
N ALA A 160 -0.99 -7.33 8.80
CA ALA A 160 -1.21 -8.41 7.85
C ALA A 160 -0.24 -8.32 6.66
N VAL A 161 -0.06 -7.13 6.07
CA VAL A 161 0.88 -6.91 4.95
C VAL A 161 2.31 -7.25 5.35
N ARG A 162 2.77 -6.83 6.54
CA ARG A 162 4.12 -7.18 7.02
C ARG A 162 4.28 -8.67 7.32
N SER A 163 3.26 -9.28 7.92
CA SER A 163 3.25 -10.72 8.23
C SER A 163 3.33 -11.54 6.95
N TRP A 164 2.49 -11.20 5.96
CA TRP A 164 2.48 -11.81 4.64
C TRP A 164 3.83 -11.72 3.92
N ALA A 165 4.41 -10.51 3.86
CA ALA A 165 5.70 -10.32 3.21
C ALA A 165 6.80 -11.19 3.87
N ARG A 166 6.87 -11.19 5.21
CA ARG A 166 7.86 -11.97 5.99
C ARG A 166 7.62 -13.48 5.98
N GLY A 167 6.38 -13.92 5.84
CA GLY A 167 6.02 -15.34 5.66
C GLY A 167 6.48 -15.92 4.31
N GLY A 168 6.84 -15.04 3.38
CA GLY A 168 7.18 -15.36 2.01
C GLY A 168 5.94 -15.17 1.13
N ALA A 169 5.80 -13.97 0.56
CA ALA A 169 4.67 -13.56 -0.25
C ALA A 169 4.31 -14.54 -1.39
N GLY A 170 5.27 -15.31 -1.91
CA GLY A 170 5.02 -16.35 -2.92
C GLY A 170 4.51 -17.71 -2.38
N ARG A 171 4.49 -17.89 -1.05
CA ARG A 171 4.01 -19.12 -0.38
C ARG A 171 2.67 -18.95 0.33
N THR A 172 2.37 -17.73 0.77
CA THR A 172 1.16 -17.38 1.51
C THR A 172 0.43 -16.25 0.80
N ASP A 173 -0.89 -16.33 0.69
CA ASP A 173 -1.73 -15.25 0.16
C ASP A 173 -1.95 -14.17 1.24
N LEU A 174 -1.91 -12.89 0.87
CA LEU A 174 -2.24 -11.78 1.76
C LEU A 174 -3.66 -11.93 2.32
N ALA A 175 -4.59 -12.51 1.55
CA ALA A 175 -5.94 -12.77 2.00
C ALA A 175 -5.98 -13.65 3.27
N HIS A 176 -5.07 -14.62 3.38
CA HIS A 176 -4.98 -15.48 4.57
C HIS A 176 -4.58 -14.67 5.82
N GLU A 177 -3.53 -13.86 5.70
CA GLU A 177 -3.07 -13.01 6.80
C GLU A 177 -4.10 -11.93 7.15
N MET A 178 -4.85 -11.44 6.16
CA MET A 178 -5.92 -10.47 6.39
C MET A 178 -7.09 -11.06 7.19
N VAL A 179 -7.51 -12.29 6.88
CA VAL A 179 -8.55 -12.99 7.66
C VAL A 179 -8.13 -13.15 9.12
N ARG A 180 -6.87 -13.52 9.36
CA ARG A 180 -6.33 -13.62 10.74
C ARG A 180 -6.34 -12.27 11.45
N ALA A 181 -5.95 -11.20 10.77
CA ALA A 181 -5.94 -9.85 11.33
C ALA A 181 -7.36 -9.33 11.65
N ILE A 182 -8.34 -9.62 10.78
CA ILE A 182 -9.76 -9.33 11.00
C ILE A 182 -10.27 -10.01 12.28
N ALA A 183 -9.97 -11.31 12.46
CA ALA A 183 -10.39 -12.07 13.63
C ALA A 183 -9.87 -11.44 14.93
N ILE A 184 -8.57 -11.09 14.96
CA ILE A 184 -7.92 -10.43 16.11
C ILE A 184 -8.61 -9.12 16.47
N VAL A 185 -8.92 -8.26 15.50
CA VAL A 185 -9.60 -6.96 15.76
C VAL A 185 -11.03 -7.17 16.27
N ARG A 186 -11.71 -8.22 15.79
CA ARG A 186 -13.07 -8.56 16.22
C ARG A 186 -13.14 -9.31 17.55
N GLY A 187 -12.00 -9.75 18.11
CA GLY A 187 -11.94 -10.53 19.33
C GLY A 187 -12.35 -12.00 19.16
N HIS A 188 -12.13 -12.56 17.96
CA HIS A 188 -12.33 -13.98 17.64
C HIS A 188 -10.97 -14.66 17.37
#